data_AF-A0A645IIP8-F1
#
_entry.id   AF-A0A645IIP8-F1
#
_cell.length_a   1.000
_cell.length_b   1.000
_cell.length_c   1.000
_cell.angle_alpha   90.00
_cell.angle_beta   90.00
_cell.angle_gamma   90.00
#
_symmetry.space_group_name_H-M   'P 1'
#
loop_
_entity.id
_entity.type
_entity.pdbx_description
1 polymer ?
#
loop_
_entity_poly.entity_id
_entity_poly.type
_entity_poly.pdbx_seq_one_letter_code
_entity_poly.pdbx_strand_id
1 'polypeptide(L)'
;MTTDDGRIVVPAGTKINPLDMTSLTKTLVFFDGRDPEQREAVGRLAAKGGQLKVKPILVAGSWLDLTKAWKTQVFYDQKGTLSKRFGITAVPAVIRQQGKMLVLDEIPAKELQ
;
A
#
# COMPACT_ATOMS: atom_id res chain seq x y z
N MET A 1 -17.62 -1.82 6.17
CA MET A 1 -17.99 -2.91 7.09
C MET A 1 -16.72 -3.71 7.32
N THR A 2 -16.22 -3.74 8.55
CA THR A 2 -15.02 -4.49 8.92
C THR A 2 -15.43 -5.94 9.13
N THR A 3 -14.82 -6.88 8.41
CA THR A 3 -15.00 -8.31 8.69
C THR A 3 -14.06 -8.74 9.81
N ASP A 4 -14.41 -9.82 10.51
CA ASP A 4 -13.75 -10.37 11.71
C ASP A 4 -12.24 -10.69 11.56
N ASP A 5 -11.71 -10.66 10.32
CA ASP A 5 -10.30 -10.88 9.94
C ASP A 5 -9.48 -9.57 9.81
N GLY A 6 -9.96 -8.44 10.36
CA GLY A 6 -9.29 -7.13 10.22
C GLY A 6 -9.40 -6.49 8.83
N ARG A 7 -10.10 -7.12 7.88
CA ARG A 7 -10.33 -6.55 6.55
C ARG A 7 -11.42 -5.49 6.57
N ILE A 8 -11.08 -4.25 6.20
CA ILE A 8 -12.03 -3.16 6.01
C ILE A 8 -12.53 -3.17 4.57
N VAL A 9 -13.81 -3.52 4.37
CA VAL A 9 -14.48 -3.42 3.07
C VAL A 9 -15.25 -2.11 3.02
N VAL A 10 -14.86 -1.20 2.12
CA VAL A 10 -15.51 0.11 1.93
C VAL A 10 -16.70 -0.05 0.96
N PRO A 11 -17.97 0.09 1.40
CA PRO A 11 -19.12 -0.06 0.51
C PRO A 11 -19.27 1.17 -0.40
N ALA A 12 -19.64 0.92 -1.66
CA ALA A 12 -19.87 1.97 -2.65
C ALA A 12 -21.22 2.66 -2.41
N GLY A 13 -21.20 3.97 -2.14
CA GLY A 13 -22.40 4.79 -1.99
C GLY A 13 -22.06 6.28 -1.94
N THR A 14 -22.26 6.96 -3.07
CA THR A 14 -22.23 8.42 -3.28
C THR A 14 -20.88 9.12 -3.09
N LYS A 15 -19.93 8.76 -3.96
CA LYS A 15 -18.82 9.58 -4.46
C LYS A 15 -18.25 8.81 -5.64
N ILE A 16 -17.98 9.47 -6.76
CA ILE A 16 -17.28 8.89 -7.92
C ILE A 16 -16.25 7.88 -7.42
N ASN A 17 -16.42 6.59 -7.75
CA ASN A 17 -15.43 5.59 -7.40
C ASN A 17 -14.18 5.94 -8.20
N PRO A 18 -13.03 6.30 -7.58
CA PRO A 18 -11.84 6.66 -8.36
C PRO A 18 -11.37 5.52 -9.29
N LEU A 19 -11.83 4.29 -9.04
CA LEU A 19 -11.63 3.13 -9.91
C LEU A 19 -12.46 3.14 -11.21
N ASP A 20 -13.57 3.89 -11.27
CA ASP A 20 -14.33 4.09 -12.50
C ASP A 20 -13.60 5.04 -13.47
N MET A 21 -12.65 5.85 -12.97
CA MET A 21 -11.79 6.72 -13.79
C MET A 21 -10.36 6.19 -13.96
N THR A 22 -9.85 5.34 -13.06
CA THR A 22 -8.52 4.74 -13.19
C THR A 22 -8.47 3.42 -12.43
N SER A 23 -8.40 2.29 -13.14
CA SER A 23 -8.12 0.99 -12.53
C SER A 23 -6.75 1.01 -11.83
N LEU A 24 -6.72 0.56 -10.58
CA LEU A 24 -5.48 0.29 -9.84
C LEU A 24 -4.82 -0.95 -10.46
N THR A 25 -4.06 -0.72 -11.54
CA THR A 25 -3.27 -1.74 -12.24
C THR A 25 -2.11 -2.29 -11.40
N LYS A 26 -1.86 -1.71 -10.22
CA LYS A 26 -0.74 -2.01 -9.34
C LYS A 26 -1.21 -2.11 -7.89
N THR A 27 -0.67 -3.08 -7.16
CA THR A 27 -0.85 -3.23 -5.71
C THR A 27 -0.13 -2.10 -4.98
N LEU A 28 -0.81 -1.36 -4.12
CA LEU A 28 -0.18 -0.33 -3.29
C LEU A 28 0.29 -0.98 -1.99
N VAL A 29 1.50 -0.68 -1.55
CA VAL A 29 2.03 -1.19 -0.28
C VAL A 29 2.56 -0.01 0.53
N PHE A 30 1.87 0.30 1.62
CA PHE A 30 2.20 1.36 2.56
C PHE A 30 3.13 0.83 3.64
N PHE A 31 4.19 1.55 3.95
CA PHE A 31 5.18 1.14 4.94
C PHE A 31 5.91 2.31 5.59
N ASP A 32 6.40 2.11 6.81
CA ASP A 32 7.31 3.04 7.50
C ASP A 32 8.76 2.73 7.11
N GLY A 33 9.43 3.67 6.44
CA GLY A 33 10.83 3.50 6.04
C GLY A 33 11.83 3.76 7.15
N ARG A 34 11.39 4.12 8.36
CA ARG A 34 12.24 4.10 9.55
C ARG A 34 12.37 2.69 10.12
N ASP A 35 11.39 1.83 9.86
CA ASP A 35 11.36 0.44 10.28
C ASP A 35 12.21 -0.43 9.32
N PRO A 36 13.31 -1.05 9.77
CA PRO A 36 14.12 -1.95 8.94
C PRO A 36 13.36 -3.18 8.44
N GLU A 37 12.51 -3.79 9.28
CA GLU A 37 11.78 -5.01 8.90
C GLU A 37 10.80 -4.72 7.74
N GLN A 38 10.10 -3.59 7.83
CA GLN A 38 9.19 -3.16 6.77
C GLN A 38 9.92 -2.81 5.48
N ARG A 39 11.07 -2.12 5.56
CA ARG A 39 11.90 -1.82 4.39
C ARG A 39 12.34 -3.10 3.68
N GLU A 40 12.86 -4.08 4.42
CA GLU A 40 13.30 -5.33 3.81
C GLU A 40 12.16 -6.09 3.15
N ALA A 41 11.01 -6.21 3.83
CA ALA A 41 9.84 -6.92 3.29
C ALA A 41 9.32 -6.25 2.00
N VAL A 42 9.11 -4.94 2.02
CA VAL A 42 8.62 -4.19 0.84
C VAL A 42 9.66 -4.14 -0.27
N GLY A 43 10.94 -4.03 0.08
CA GLY A 43 12.04 -4.07 -0.89
C GLY A 43 12.09 -5.38 -1.65
N ARG A 44 11.91 -6.52 -0.96
CA ARG A 44 11.82 -7.86 -1.59
C ARG A 44 10.62 -7.95 -2.54
N LEU A 45 9.45 -7.44 -2.12
CA LEU A 45 8.26 -7.41 -2.98
C LEU A 45 8.42 -6.51 -4.21
N ALA A 46 9.03 -5.34 -4.05
CA ALA A 46 9.32 -4.42 -5.15
C ALA A 46 10.31 -5.02 -6.15
N ALA A 47 11.32 -5.77 -5.67
CA ALA A 47 12.31 -6.44 -6.50
C ALA A 47 11.76 -7.67 -7.24
N LYS A 48 10.72 -8.33 -6.72
CA LYS A 48 10.14 -9.55 -7.33
C LYS A 48 9.52 -9.34 -8.72
N GLY A 49 9.31 -8.09 -9.17
CA GLY A 49 9.19 -7.71 -10.60
C GLY A 49 8.14 -8.40 -11.49
N GLY A 50 7.34 -9.32 -10.96
CA GLY A 50 6.44 -10.20 -11.72
C GLY A 50 5.02 -9.65 -11.94
N GLN A 51 4.05 -10.55 -12.12
CA GLN A 51 2.64 -10.22 -12.46
C GLN A 51 1.96 -9.25 -11.48
N LEU A 52 2.42 -9.17 -10.22
CA LEU A 52 1.98 -8.20 -9.23
C LEU A 52 2.89 -6.97 -9.30
N LYS A 53 2.53 -5.99 -10.13
CA LYS A 53 3.23 -4.70 -10.15
C LYS A 53 2.95 -4.00 -8.82
N VAL A 54 3.92 -3.99 -7.90
CA VAL A 54 3.81 -3.31 -6.60
C VAL A 54 4.19 -1.83 -6.74
N LYS A 55 3.50 -0.94 -6.04
CA LYS A 55 3.87 0.47 -5.82
C LYS A 55 4.15 0.68 -4.33
N PRO A 56 5.43 0.79 -3.93
CA PRO A 56 5.79 1.12 -2.56
C PRO A 56 5.40 2.57 -2.24
N ILE A 57 4.66 2.77 -1.16
CA ILE A 57 4.23 4.07 -0.64
C ILE A 57 4.78 4.27 0.77
N LEU A 58 5.64 5.25 0.92
CA LEU A 58 6.30 5.60 2.17
C LEU A 58 5.40 6.52 3.00
N VAL A 59 5.12 6.15 4.26
CA VAL A 59 4.37 7.03 5.19
C VAL A 59 5.29 7.87 6.08
N ALA A 60 6.49 7.38 6.36
CA ALA A 60 7.51 8.08 7.15
C ALA A 60 8.92 7.60 6.79
N GLY A 61 9.94 8.44 7.00
CA GLY A 61 11.34 8.15 6.69
C GLY A 61 11.85 8.82 5.41
N SER A 62 13.08 8.48 5.02
CA SER A 62 13.76 9.12 3.89
C SER A 62 13.45 8.44 2.55
N TRP A 63 12.60 9.09 1.76
CA TRP A 63 12.28 8.67 0.40
C TRP A 63 13.50 8.65 -0.52
N LEU A 64 14.41 9.62 -0.36
CA LEU A 64 15.61 9.73 -1.18
C LEU A 64 16.56 8.55 -0.97
N ASP A 65 16.71 8.09 0.27
CA ASP A 65 17.58 6.95 0.57
C ASP A 65 17.01 5.65 0.00
N LEU A 66 15.69 5.47 0.07
CA LEU A 66 15.02 4.27 -0.44
C LEU A 66 15.03 4.20 -1.97
N THR A 67 14.76 5.31 -2.66
CA THR A 67 14.81 5.35 -4.13
C THR A 67 16.21 5.08 -4.65
N LYS A 68 17.26 5.61 -3.99
CA LYS A 68 18.65 5.32 -4.31
C LYS A 68 19.01 3.85 -4.05
N ALA A 69 18.63 3.32 -2.89
CA ALA A 69 18.96 1.96 -2.48
C ALA A 69 18.31 0.89 -3.38
N TRP A 70 17.04 1.06 -3.72
CA TRP A 70 16.28 0.03 -4.45
C TRP A 70 16.30 0.22 -5.97
N LYS A 71 16.87 1.33 -6.47
CA LYS A 71 16.81 1.73 -7.89
C LYS A 71 15.39 1.64 -8.47
N THR A 72 14.39 1.83 -7.62
CA THR A 72 12.97 1.64 -7.90
C THR A 72 12.21 2.87 -7.44
N GLN A 73 11.16 3.22 -8.19
CA GLN A 73 10.30 4.34 -7.82
C GLN A 73 9.50 4.00 -6.56
N VAL A 74 9.84 4.67 -5.46
CA VAL A 74 9.06 4.73 -4.23
C VAL A 74 8.19 5.98 -4.31
N PHE A 75 7.01 5.98 -3.70
CA PHE A 75 6.14 7.15 -3.59
C PHE A 75 6.07 7.58 -2.13
N TYR A 76 5.74 8.85 -1.85
CA TYR A 76 5.59 9.34 -0.49
C TYR A 76 4.15 9.78 -0.25
N ASP A 77 3.54 9.30 0.83
CA ASP A 77 2.22 9.75 1.27
C ASP A 77 2.33 11.10 2.00
N GLN A 78 2.56 12.15 1.23
CA GLN A 78 2.71 13.49 1.78
C GLN A 78 1.46 13.88 2.57
N LYS A 79 1.68 14.28 3.84
CA LYS A 79 0.64 14.71 4.78
C LYS A 79 -0.40 13.62 5.14
N GLY A 80 -0.13 12.36 4.80
CA GLY A 80 -1.03 11.24 5.09
C GLY A 80 -2.32 11.28 4.26
N THR A 81 -2.28 11.83 3.04
CA THR A 81 -3.49 12.05 2.22
C THR A 81 -4.10 10.71 1.78
N LEU A 82 -3.26 9.77 1.34
CA LEU A 82 -3.68 8.46 0.88
C LEU A 82 -4.04 7.54 2.05
N SER A 83 -3.21 7.48 3.09
CA SER A 83 -3.49 6.71 4.30
C SER A 83 -4.81 7.10 4.94
N LYS A 84 -5.10 8.41 5.10
CA LYS A 84 -6.40 8.89 5.59
C LYS A 84 -7.56 8.56 4.65
N ARG A 85 -7.35 8.69 3.33
CA ARG A 85 -8.39 8.39 2.33
C ARG A 85 -8.78 6.91 2.35
N PHE A 86 -7.82 6.01 2.55
CA PHE A 86 -8.06 4.57 2.59
C PHE A 86 -8.37 4.03 3.99
N GLY A 87 -8.29 4.87 5.03
CA GLY A 87 -8.55 4.47 6.41
C GLY A 87 -7.46 3.56 6.98
N ILE A 88 -6.22 3.72 6.53
CA ILE A 88 -5.07 2.96 7.05
C ILE A 88 -4.79 3.44 8.47
N THR A 89 -4.81 2.51 9.43
CA THR A 89 -4.55 2.78 10.85
C THR A 89 -3.20 2.26 11.30
N ALA A 90 -2.69 1.22 10.64
CA ALA A 90 -1.40 0.60 10.88
C ALA A 90 -0.65 0.32 9.58
N VAL A 91 0.68 0.23 9.67
CA VAL A 91 1.56 -0.18 8.57
C VAL A 91 2.45 -1.34 9.03
N PRO A 92 2.82 -2.27 8.13
CA PRO A 92 2.59 -2.22 6.69
C PRO A 92 1.15 -2.58 6.27
N ALA A 93 0.69 -1.93 5.20
CA ALA A 93 -0.67 -2.12 4.69
C ALA A 93 -0.67 -2.30 3.17
N VAL A 94 -1.47 -3.25 2.68
CA VAL A 94 -1.53 -3.63 1.28
C VAL A 94 -2.92 -3.30 0.74
N ILE A 95 -2.97 -2.53 -0.36
CA ILE A 95 -4.22 -2.23 -1.06
C ILE A 95 -4.19 -2.85 -2.45
N ARG A 96 -5.21 -3.65 -2.74
CA ARG A 96 -5.38 -4.35 -4.02
C ARG A 96 -6.79 -4.10 -4.56
N GLN A 97 -6.89 -4.04 -5.89
CA GLN A 97 -8.20 -4.01 -6.55
C GLN A 97 -8.70 -5.44 -6.76
N GLN A 98 -9.91 -5.72 -6.27
CA GLN A 98 -10.63 -6.96 -6.53
C GLN A 98 -11.95 -6.61 -7.23
N GLY A 99 -11.97 -6.74 -8.57
CA GLY A 99 -13.09 -6.29 -9.38
C GLY A 99 -13.30 -4.78 -9.28
N LYS A 100 -14.46 -4.34 -8.77
CA LYS A 100 -14.80 -2.92 -8.55
C LYS A 100 -14.52 -2.43 -7.12
N MET A 101 -13.98 -3.28 -6.26
CA MET A 101 -13.72 -2.98 -4.86
C MET A 101 -12.21 -2.88 -4.58
N LEU A 102 -11.87 -2.12 -3.55
CA LEU A 102 -10.53 -2.10 -2.95
C LEU A 102 -10.55 -2.95 -1.70
N VAL A 103 -9.57 -3.85 -1.60
CA VAL A 103 -9.28 -4.64 -0.41
C VAL A 103 -8.05 -4.02 0.25
N LEU A 104 -8.21 -3.63 1.51
CA LEU A 104 -7.14 -3.20 2.39
C LEU A 104 -6.84 -4.35 3.36
N ASP A 105 -5.60 -4.81 3.38
CA ASP A 105 -5.07 -5.74 4.38
C ASP A 105 -3.97 -5.03 5.18
N GLU A 106 -4.16 -4.91 6.49
CA GLU A 106 -3.13 -4.47 7.44
C GLU A 106 -2.45 -5.74 7.98
N ILE A 107 -1.25 -6.04 7.49
CA ILE A 107 -0.55 -7.30 7.79
C ILE A 107 0.82 -7.03 8.41
N PRO A 108 1.29 -7.83 9.38
CA PRO A 108 2.62 -7.68 9.94
C PRO A 108 3.71 -7.80 8.87
N ALA A 109 4.82 -7.06 9.04
CA ALA A 109 5.93 -7.06 8.09
C ALA A 109 6.48 -8.46 7.78
N LYS A 110 6.44 -9.37 8.77
CA LYS A 110 6.89 -10.77 8.66
C LYS A 110 6.02 -11.63 7.76
N GLU A 111 4.77 -11.20 7.53
CA GLU A 111 3.78 -11.91 6.72
C GLU A 111 3.67 -11.34 5.29
N LEU A 112 4.37 -10.24 4.98
CA LEU A 112 4.57 -9.79 3.59
C LEU A 112 5.55 -10.74 2.88
N GLN A 113 5.03 -11.75 2.19
CA GLN A 113 5.80 -12.69 1.36
C GLN A 113 5.61 -12.50 -0.14
#